data_AF-A0AAW9KWY0-F1
#
_entry.id   AF-A0AAW9KWY0-F1
#
_cell.length_a   1.000
_cell.length_b   1.000
_cell.length_c   1.000
_cell.angle_alpha   90.00
_cell.angle_beta   90.00
_cell.angle_gamma   90.00
#
_symmetry.space_group_name_H-M   'P 1'
#
loop_
_entity.id
_entity.type
_entity.pdbx_description
1 polymer ?
#
loop_
_entity_poly.entity_id
_entity_poly.type
_entity_poly.pdbx_seq_one_letter_code
_entity_poly.pdbx_strand_id
1 'polypeptide(L)'
;MVFLSETMLFVAIGIEVSSIQVLRTLPVVLTTLLLLIGVRAGVIYGIVNLLNQVIKDPVPVSYQHVIIWGGMHGVIPIALALSLGPSVPFGSQLRSAVFGVVIASMIIQGLSMTSVLKATGVT
;
A
#
# COMPACT_ATOMS: atom_id res chain seq x y z
N MET A 1 15.31 -11.00 -14.76
CA MET A 1 15.87 -9.67 -14.45
C MET A 1 15.02 -8.90 -13.43
N VAL A 2 13.68 -8.90 -13.55
CA VAL A 2 12.76 -8.19 -12.62
C VAL A 2 12.98 -8.52 -11.13
N PHE A 3 13.07 -9.80 -10.76
CA PHE A 3 13.29 -10.20 -9.34
C PHE A 3 14.57 -9.60 -8.72
N LEU A 4 15.64 -9.49 -9.50
CA LEU A 4 16.91 -8.95 -9.00
C LEU A 4 16.79 -7.45 -8.72
N SER A 5 16.14 -6.72 -9.62
CA SER A 5 15.89 -5.27 -9.48
C SER A 5 15.01 -4.97 -8.27
N GLU A 6 13.98 -5.78 -8.02
CA GLU A 6 13.12 -5.65 -6.84
C GLU A 6 13.87 -5.89 -5.53
N THR A 7 14.67 -6.94 -5.50
CA THR A 7 15.49 -7.26 -4.33
C THR A 7 16.49 -6.13 -4.07
N MET A 8 17.15 -5.60 -5.11
CA MET A 8 18.07 -4.48 -5.00
C MET A 8 17.37 -3.21 -4.50
N LEU A 9 16.15 -2.91 -4.98
CA LEU A 9 15.37 -1.76 -4.52
C LEU A 9 14.98 -1.87 -3.05
N PHE A 10 14.50 -3.05 -2.62
CA PHE A 10 14.17 -3.32 -1.22
C PHE A 10 15.38 -3.21 -0.30
N VAL A 11 16.54 -3.73 -0.74
CA VAL A 11 17.79 -3.61 0.02
C VAL A 11 18.28 -2.17 0.06
N ALA A 12 18.25 -1.44 -1.05
CA ALA A 12 18.71 -0.05 -1.13
C ALA A 12 17.93 0.86 -0.19
N ILE A 13 16.60 0.77 -0.20
CA ILE A 13 15.78 1.57 0.72
C ILE A 13 15.96 1.13 2.19
N GLY A 14 16.18 -0.17 2.44
CA GLY A 14 16.46 -0.68 3.77
C GLY A 14 17.77 -0.17 4.37
N ILE A 15 18.78 0.11 3.53
CA ILE A 15 20.07 0.70 3.95
C ILE A 15 19.93 2.21 4.19
N GLU A 16 19.12 2.91 3.39
CA GLU A 16 18.97 4.36 3.48
C GLU A 16 18.09 4.80 4.68
N VAL A 17 17.17 3.94 5.13
CA VAL A 17 16.25 4.26 6.23
C VAL A 17 16.81 3.77 7.57
N SER A 18 17.14 4.71 8.47
CA SER A 18 17.55 4.38 9.84
C SER A 18 16.40 3.75 10.64
N SER A 19 16.60 2.53 11.14
CA SER A 19 15.63 1.76 11.93
C SER A 19 15.04 2.52 13.12
N ILE A 20 15.80 3.45 13.70
CA ILE A 20 15.41 4.23 14.89
C ILE A 20 14.37 5.32 14.55
N GLN A 21 14.37 5.87 13.34
CA GLN A 21 13.38 6.87 12.92
C GLN A 21 12.03 6.23 12.58
N VAL A 22 12.02 4.99 12.12
CA VAL A 22 10.79 4.25 11.80
C VAL A 22 9.95 4.00 13.05
N LEU A 23 10.57 3.59 14.17
CA LEU A 23 9.84 3.36 15.43
C LEU A 23 9.23 4.65 16.01
N ARG A 24 9.88 5.81 15.83
CA ARG A 24 9.32 7.10 16.26
C ARG A 24 8.14 7.54 15.38
N THR A 25 8.19 7.14 14.11
CA THR A 25 7.19 7.47 13.07
C THR A 25 6.09 6.40 12.99
N LEU A 26 6.11 5.38 13.85
CA LEU A 26 5.14 4.28 13.85
C LEU A 26 3.67 4.75 13.85
N PRO A 27 3.28 5.78 14.64
CA PRO A 27 1.91 6.30 14.59
C PRO A 27 1.58 6.89 13.22
N VAL A 28 2.51 7.66 12.65
CA VAL A 28 2.35 8.28 11.32
C VAL A 28 2.24 7.22 10.23
N VAL A 29 3.04 6.14 10.31
CA VAL A 29 2.97 5.01 9.39
C VAL A 29 1.59 4.34 9.45
N LEU A 30 1.08 4.03 10.65
CA LEU A 30 -0.22 3.41 10.82
C LEU A 30 -1.36 4.33 10.38
N THR A 31 -1.32 5.61 10.74
CA THR A 31 -2.32 6.59 10.29
C THR A 31 -2.31 6.74 8.77
N THR A 32 -1.13 6.79 8.15
CA THR A 32 -0.99 6.87 6.69
C THR A 32 -1.53 5.61 6.02
N LEU A 33 -1.24 4.43 6.58
CA LEU A 33 -1.76 3.16 6.08
C LEU A 33 -3.29 3.12 6.15
N LEU A 34 -3.87 3.49 7.30
CA LEU A 34 -5.33 3.54 7.49
C LEU A 34 -5.98 4.54 6.54
N LEU A 35 -5.39 5.73 6.39
CA LEU A 35 -5.90 6.77 5.49
C LEU A 35 -5.84 6.31 4.03
N LEU A 36 -4.76 5.63 3.63
CA LEU A 36 -4.62 5.08 2.28
C LEU A 36 -5.67 4.00 1.98
N ILE A 37 -5.93 3.10 2.94
CA ILE A 37 -7.00 2.09 2.82
C ILE A 37 -8.37 2.77 2.77
N GLY A 38 -8.62 3.77 3.62
CA GLY A 38 -9.89 4.50 3.67
C GLY A 38 -10.18 5.27 2.39
N VAL A 39 -9.19 5.99 1.85
CA VAL A 39 -9.29 6.67 0.55
C VAL A 39 -9.58 5.67 -0.56
N ARG A 40 -8.86 4.54 -0.58
CA ARG A 40 -9.10 3.47 -1.56
C ARG A 40 -10.51 2.91 -1.46
N ALA A 41 -10.99 2.63 -0.26
CA ALA A 41 -12.34 2.15 -0.04
C ALA A 41 -13.37 3.15 -0.56
N GLY A 42 -13.23 4.44 -0.22
CA GLY A 42 -14.14 5.50 -0.70
C GLY A 42 -14.16 5.61 -2.22
N VAL A 43 -12.99 5.56 -2.87
CA VAL A 43 -12.88 5.63 -4.33
C VAL A 43 -13.48 4.39 -4.99
N ILE A 44 -13.17 3.19 -4.50
CA ILE A 44 -13.65 1.94 -5.11
C ILE A 44 -15.16 1.80 -4.91
N TYR A 45 -15.68 1.97 -3.70
CA TYR A 45 -17.12 1.92 -3.47
C TYR A 45 -17.85 3.01 -4.27
N GLY A 46 -17.30 4.23 -4.35
CA GLY A 46 -17.89 5.31 -5.13
C GLY A 46 -17.95 5.00 -6.63
N ILE A 47 -16.82 4.63 -7.23
CA ILE A 47 -16.73 4.34 -8.66
C ILE A 47 -17.53 3.08 -9.01
N VAL A 48 -17.40 2.01 -8.23
CA VAL A 48 -18.10 0.75 -8.54
C VAL A 48 -19.60 0.90 -8.30
N ASN A 49 -20.06 1.66 -7.30
CA ASN A 49 -21.49 1.93 -7.12
C ASN A 49 -22.06 2.75 -8.29
N LEU A 50 -21.33 3.73 -8.80
CA LEU A 50 -21.73 4.48 -9.99
C LEU A 50 -21.74 3.58 -11.24
N LEU A 51 -20.74 2.72 -11.39
CA LEU A 51 -20.63 1.78 -12.50
C LEU A 51 -21.75 0.73 -12.48
N ASN A 52 -22.09 0.22 -11.29
CA ASN A 52 -23.19 -0.73 -11.06
C ASN A 52 -24.57 -0.18 -11.48
N GLN A 53 -24.73 1.14 -11.63
CA GLN A 53 -25.96 1.73 -12.18
C GLN A 53 -26.06 1.62 -13.70
N VAL A 54 -24.93 1.40 -14.39
CA VAL A 54 -24.83 1.43 -15.86
C VAL A 54 -24.57 0.03 -16.44
N ILE A 55 -23.87 -0.84 -15.72
CA ILE A 55 -23.53 -2.19 -16.19
C ILE A 55 -24.66 -3.19 -15.93
N LYS A 56 -24.78 -4.18 -16.83
CA LYS A 56 -25.78 -5.26 -16.72
C LYS A 56 -25.45 -6.27 -15.63
N ASP A 57 -24.17 -6.53 -15.39
CA ASP A 57 -23.69 -7.48 -14.38
C ASP A 57 -23.04 -6.70 -13.22
N PRO A 58 -23.77 -6.44 -12.13
CA PRO A 58 -23.26 -5.63 -11.03
C PRO A 58 -22.15 -6.37 -10.28
N VAL A 59 -21.08 -5.65 -9.94
CA VAL A 59 -19.96 -6.20 -9.17
C VAL A 59 -20.39 -6.36 -7.70
N PRO A 60 -20.38 -7.58 -7.14
CA PRO A 60 -20.76 -7.82 -5.76
C PRO A 60 -19.83 -7.11 -4.78
N VAL A 61 -20.37 -6.73 -3.62
CA VAL A 61 -19.60 -6.06 -2.56
C VAL A 61 -18.44 -6.92 -2.04
N SER A 62 -18.54 -8.25 -2.12
CA SER A 62 -17.45 -9.18 -1.80
C SER A 62 -16.23 -8.98 -2.69
N TYR A 63 -16.43 -8.85 -4.01
CA TYR A 63 -15.35 -8.56 -4.96
C TYR A 63 -14.76 -7.16 -4.72
N GLN A 64 -15.58 -6.18 -4.40
CA GLN A 64 -15.11 -4.82 -4.09
C GLN A 64 -14.17 -4.81 -2.87
N HIS A 65 -14.50 -5.57 -1.82
CA HIS A 65 -13.62 -5.74 -0.65
C HIS A 65 -12.29 -6.40 -1.03
N VAL A 66 -12.32 -7.44 -1.86
CA VAL A 66 -11.09 -8.10 -2.35
C VAL A 66 -10.22 -7.12 -3.14
N ILE A 67 -10.80 -6.27 -3.98
CA ILE A 67 -10.05 -5.26 -4.75
C ILE A 67 -9.42 -4.22 -3.81
N ILE A 68 -10.14 -3.78 -2.77
CA ILE A 68 -9.60 -2.83 -1.78
C ILE A 68 -8.40 -3.45 -1.03
N TRP A 69 -8.54 -4.69 -0.60
CA TRP A 69 -7.51 -5.40 0.18
C TRP A 69 -6.33 -5.88 -0.66
N GLY A 70 -6.55 -6.22 -1.93
CA GLY A 70 -5.54 -6.77 -2.83
C GLY A 70 -4.53 -5.77 -3.38
N GLY A 71 -4.76 -4.47 -3.20
CA GLY A 71 -3.83 -3.43 -3.68
C GLY A 71 -2.58 -3.27 -2.80
N MET A 72 -1.77 -4.33 -2.66
CA MET A 72 -0.48 -4.23 -1.98
C MET A 72 0.45 -3.33 -2.79
N HIS A 73 0.79 -2.16 -2.27
CA HIS A 73 1.77 -1.27 -2.89
C HIS A 73 3.17 -1.69 -2.44
N GLY A 74 4.09 -1.90 -3.39
CA GLY A 74 5.48 -2.21 -3.07
C GLY A 74 6.45 -1.24 -3.72
N VAL A 75 6.67 -1.44 -5.01
CA VAL A 75 7.87 -0.95 -5.71
C VAL A 75 7.78 0.52 -6.13
N ILE A 76 6.62 0.92 -6.65
CA ILE A 76 6.45 2.23 -7.28
C ILE A 76 6.67 3.38 -6.28
N PRO A 77 6.11 3.35 -5.06
CA PRO A 77 6.37 4.40 -4.07
C PRO A 77 7.82 4.42 -3.59
N ILE A 78 8.48 3.26 -3.50
CA ILE A 78 9.90 3.14 -3.13
C ILE A 78 10.76 3.84 -4.18
N ALA A 79 10.56 3.53 -5.46
CA ALA A 79 11.30 4.15 -6.55
C ALA A 79 11.10 5.67 -6.59
N LEU A 80 9.86 6.15 -6.38
CA LEU A 80 9.56 7.58 -6.28
C LEU A 80 10.26 8.23 -5.09
N ALA A 81 10.26 7.57 -3.93
CA ALA A 81 10.90 8.09 -2.72
C ALA A 81 12.43 8.16 -2.87
N LEU A 82 13.06 7.18 -3.51
CA LEU A 82 14.50 7.17 -3.82
C LEU A 82 14.88 8.18 -4.90
N SER A 83 13.96 8.50 -5.81
CA SER A 83 14.15 9.53 -6.85
C SER A 83 14.12 10.97 -6.31
N LEU A 84 13.68 11.18 -5.07
CA LEU A 84 13.67 12.50 -4.46
C LEU A 84 15.09 13.01 -4.23
N GLY A 85 15.42 14.14 -4.87
CA GLY A 85 16.71 14.81 -4.68
C GLY A 85 16.89 15.39 -3.26
N PRO A 86 18.15 15.63 -2.83
CA PRO A 86 18.46 16.15 -1.50
C PRO A 86 17.94 17.57 -1.24
N SER A 87 17.52 18.28 -2.28
CA SER A 87 16.93 19.62 -2.24
C SER A 87 15.47 19.65 -1.78
N VAL A 88 14.82 18.49 -1.57
CA VAL A 88 13.42 18.40 -1.14
C VAL A 88 13.31 18.55 0.38
N PRO A 89 12.58 19.57 0.89
CA PRO A 89 12.28 19.69 2.31
C PRO A 89 11.56 18.43 2.81
N PHE A 90 11.96 17.91 3.97
CA PHE A 90 11.40 16.69 4.58
C PHE A 90 11.60 15.38 3.78
N GLY A 91 12.49 15.35 2.78
CA GLY A 91 12.72 14.15 1.95
C GLY A 91 13.19 12.92 2.73
N SER A 92 13.94 13.09 3.82
CA SER A 92 14.35 11.98 4.70
C SER A 92 13.17 11.40 5.51
N GLN A 93 12.31 12.27 6.05
CA GLN A 93 11.11 11.86 6.79
C GLN A 93 10.11 11.16 5.88
N LEU A 94 9.92 11.68 4.65
CA LEU A 94 9.03 11.08 3.66
C LEU A 94 9.52 9.69 3.22
N ARG A 95 10.82 9.54 2.94
CA ARG A 95 11.43 8.23 2.65
C ARG A 95 11.20 7.22 3.78
N SER A 96 11.42 7.64 5.03
CA SER A 96 11.17 6.78 6.20
C SER A 96 9.69 6.40 6.35
N ALA A 97 8.76 7.33 6.10
CA ALA A 97 7.33 7.07 6.18
C ALA A 97 6.87 6.12 5.07
N VAL A 98 7.29 6.36 3.82
CA VAL A 98 6.97 5.49 2.67
C VAL A 98 7.48 4.08 2.91
N PHE A 99 8.73 3.93 3.35
CA PHE A 99 9.30 2.62 3.68
C PHE A 99 8.51 1.90 4.77
N GLY A 100 8.19 2.61 5.87
CA GLY A 100 7.39 2.05 6.95
C GLY A 100 6.01 1.59 6.49
N VAL A 101 5.33 2.40 5.67
CA VAL A 101 4.00 2.08 5.11
C VAL A 101 4.09 0.87 4.17
N VAL A 102 5.10 0.79 3.31
CA VAL A 102 5.26 -0.34 2.38
C VAL A 102 5.48 -1.64 3.15
N ILE A 103 6.41 -1.68 4.11
CA ILE A 103 6.64 -2.87 4.94
C ILE A 103 5.39 -3.24 5.73
N ALA A 104 4.76 -2.26 6.39
CA ALA A 104 3.54 -2.51 7.16
C ALA A 104 2.41 -3.06 6.27
N SER A 105 2.24 -2.52 5.06
CA SER A 105 1.24 -3.02 4.11
C SER A 105 1.58 -4.42 3.62
N MET A 106 2.84 -4.73 3.33
CA MET A 106 3.28 -6.05 2.87
C MET A 106 3.05 -7.12 3.95
N ILE A 107 3.32 -6.79 5.23
CA ILE A 107 3.07 -7.72 6.34
C ILE A 107 1.56 -7.82 6.60
N ILE A 108 0.87 -6.70 6.82
CA ILE A 108 -0.54 -6.70 7.23
C ILE A 108 -1.43 -7.17 6.09
N GLN A 109 -1.38 -6.52 4.93
CA GLN A 109 -2.24 -6.88 3.78
C GLN A 109 -1.78 -8.20 3.15
N GLY A 110 -0.47 -8.45 3.04
CA GLY A 110 0.03 -9.71 2.46
C GLY A 110 -0.37 -10.94 3.27
N LEU A 111 -0.28 -10.90 4.60
CA LEU A 111 -0.74 -12.00 5.45
C LEU A 111 -2.28 -12.04 5.56
N SER A 112 -2.95 -10.88 5.57
CA SER A 112 -4.41 -10.78 5.71
C SER A 112 -5.17 -11.18 4.45
N MET A 113 -4.56 -11.10 3.25
CA MET A 113 -5.22 -11.37 1.97
C MET A 113 -5.86 -12.77 1.93
N THR A 114 -5.15 -13.78 2.41
CA THR A 114 -5.66 -15.16 2.48
C THR A 114 -6.91 -15.27 3.35
N SER A 115 -6.95 -14.53 4.47
CA SER A 115 -8.11 -14.48 5.36
C SER A 115 -9.29 -13.73 4.73
N VAL A 116 -9.04 -12.65 3.99
CA VAL A 116 -10.09 -11.88 3.30
C VAL A 116 -10.70 -12.68 2.16
N LEU A 117 -9.90 -13.43 1.39
CA LEU A 117 -10.41 -14.32 0.35
C LEU A 117 -11.34 -15.39 0.92
N LYS A 118 -10.96 -16.00 2.05
CA LYS A 118 -11.82 -16.96 2.77
C LYS A 118 -13.09 -16.32 3.31
N ALA A 119 -13.00 -15.13 3.90
CA ALA A 119 -14.15 -14.42 4.47
C ALA A 119 -15.14 -13.94 3.40
N THR A 120 -14.67 -13.67 2.18
CA THR A 120 -15.51 -13.20 1.06
C THR A 120 -16.12 -14.35 0.24
N GLY A 121 -15.77 -15.61 0.54
CA GLY A 121 -16.34 -16.80 -0.10
C GLY A 121 -15.94 -16.99 -1.57
N VAL A 122 -14.79 -16.41 -1.98
CA VAL A 122 -14.29 -16.46 -3.37
C VAL A 122 -13.46 -17.74 -3.64
N THR A 123 -13.29 -18.61 -2.64
CA THR A 123 -12.58 -19.90 -2.73
C THR A 123 -13.34 -21.02 -2.05
#